data_AF-A0A174N4K3-F1
#
_entry.id   AF-A0A174N4K3-F1
#
_cell.length_a   1.000
_cell.length_b   1.000
_cell.length_c   1.000
_cell.angle_alpha   90.00
_cell.angle_beta   90.00
_cell.angle_gamma   90.00
#
_symmetry.space_group_name_H-M   'P 1'
#
loop_
_entity.id
_entity.type
_entity.pdbx_description
1 polymer ?
#
loop_
_entity_poly.entity_id
_entity_poly.type
_entity_poly.pdbx_seq_one_letter_code
_entity_poly.pdbx_strand_id
1 'polypeptide(L)'
;MKVLLVDERFFDFNLLRNCVGDGICSLLDVDMFVTGNEKSAPVQILEPKPDKPVINDASFDVSRRNQQQMILNQAKDYLDNHYMDFDCSLSSVAKSIHISPSYLSLIFKKVVGITFVNYLTLLRINKAKQLLSSTDLMVYEVSTSVGYENYSYFSTVFKKATGLSPREYRLNYHHKEEPCDLYL
;
A
#
# COMPACT_ATOMS: atom_id res chain seq x y z
N MET A 1 -15.41 -26.20 8.53
CA MET A 1 -14.58 -25.54 7.50
C MET A 1 -15.09 -24.12 7.33
N LYS A 2 -14.60 -23.17 8.14
CA LYS A 2 -15.06 -21.77 8.08
C LYS A 2 -14.24 -21.05 7.02
N VAL A 3 -14.88 -20.81 5.89
CA VAL A 3 -14.45 -19.78 4.93
C VAL A 3 -14.51 -18.46 5.69
N LEU A 4 -13.36 -17.90 6.06
CA LEU A 4 -13.30 -16.53 6.53
C LEU A 4 -13.55 -15.66 5.30
N LEU A 5 -14.81 -15.27 5.13
CA LEU A 5 -15.19 -14.13 4.30
C LEU A 5 -14.31 -12.96 4.74
N VAL A 6 -13.36 -12.57 3.89
CA VAL A 6 -12.61 -11.34 4.04
C VAL A 6 -13.65 -10.23 3.92
N ASP A 7 -14.08 -9.71 5.07
CA ASP A 7 -15.11 -8.67 5.14
C ASP A 7 -14.60 -7.42 4.41
N GLU A 8 -15.20 -7.13 3.26
CA GLU A 8 -14.99 -5.97 2.37
C GLU A 8 -15.23 -4.60 3.07
N ARG A 9 -15.42 -4.57 4.39
CA ARG A 9 -15.84 -3.38 5.16
C ARG A 9 -14.77 -2.71 6.01
N PHE A 10 -13.49 -3.05 5.83
CA PHE A 10 -12.40 -2.39 6.60
C PHE A 10 -11.36 -1.64 5.77
N PHE A 11 -11.51 -1.57 4.44
CA PHE A 11 -10.76 -0.61 3.63
C PHE A 11 -11.48 0.75 3.67
N ASP A 12 -11.44 1.39 4.84
CA ASP A 12 -12.10 2.68 5.03
C ASP A 12 -11.33 3.77 4.26
N PHE A 13 -11.74 4.03 3.02
CA PHE A 13 -11.23 5.13 2.19
C PHE A 13 -11.40 6.50 2.87
N ASN A 14 -12.18 6.62 3.95
CA ASN A 14 -12.23 7.84 4.75
C ASN A 14 -10.97 8.08 5.59
N LEU A 15 -10.17 7.03 5.89
CA LEU A 15 -8.85 7.20 6.50
C LEU A 15 -7.83 7.76 5.49
N LEU A 16 -8.05 7.55 4.18
CA LEU A 16 -7.24 8.14 3.11
C LEU A 16 -7.48 9.64 2.92
N ARG A 17 -8.66 10.16 3.31
CA ARG A 17 -9.00 11.59 3.16
C ARG A 17 -8.58 12.42 4.38
N ASN A 18 -8.65 11.86 5.60
CA ASN A 18 -8.24 12.54 6.84
C ASN A 18 -6.73 12.47 7.14
N CYS A 19 -5.96 11.71 6.36
CA CYS A 19 -4.50 11.68 6.41
C CYS A 19 -3.84 12.77 5.55
N VAL A 20 -4.62 13.59 4.84
CA VAL A 20 -4.15 14.83 4.19
C VAL A 20 -4.31 15.97 5.20
N GLY A 21 -3.49 15.97 6.25
CA GLY A 21 -3.55 16.97 7.32
C GLY A 21 -2.24 17.12 8.06
N ASP A 22 -1.66 16.03 8.56
CA ASP A 22 -0.47 16.11 9.39
C ASP A 22 0.63 15.12 8.93
N GLY A 23 1.67 15.65 8.30
CA GLY A 23 3.04 15.14 8.50
C GLY A 23 3.43 13.74 7.99
N ILE A 24 2.64 13.07 7.15
CA ILE A 24 3.05 11.75 6.59
C ILE A 24 4.10 11.87 5.47
N CYS A 25 4.52 13.10 5.12
CA CYS A 25 5.38 13.39 3.98
C CYS A 25 6.90 13.39 4.26
N SER A 26 7.37 13.11 5.48
CA SER A 26 8.80 13.27 5.81
C SER A 26 9.43 12.10 6.57
N LEU A 27 8.95 10.88 6.40
CA LEU A 27 9.50 9.74 7.14
C LEU A 27 9.55 8.48 6.28
N LEU A 28 10.46 8.51 5.31
CA LEU A 28 11.55 7.54 5.11
C LEU A 28 12.36 8.03 3.88
N ASP A 29 13.21 9.04 4.07
CA ASP A 29 14.33 9.29 3.16
C ASP A 29 15.36 8.18 3.42
N VAL A 30 15.35 7.15 2.58
CA VAL A 30 16.48 6.24 2.44
C VAL A 30 16.88 6.24 0.97
N ASP A 31 17.59 7.30 0.56
CA ASP A 31 18.38 7.29 -0.66
C ASP A 31 19.64 6.44 -0.43
N MET A 32 19.77 5.31 -1.14
CA MET A 32 21.05 4.62 -1.30
C MET A 32 21.11 3.74 -2.58
N PHE A 33 21.79 4.28 -3.60
CA PHE A 33 22.39 3.69 -4.83
C PHE A 33 21.46 3.18 -5.96
N VAL A 34 21.63 3.55 -7.24
CA VAL A 34 22.90 3.83 -7.99
C VAL A 34 22.89 5.15 -8.76
N THR A 35 24.06 5.80 -8.71
CA THR A 35 24.55 7.02 -9.37
C THR A 35 25.01 6.82 -10.82
N GLY A 36 24.79 7.85 -11.66
CA GLY A 36 25.63 8.28 -12.81
C GLY A 36 25.62 7.39 -14.06
N ASN A 37 25.77 7.84 -15.29
CA ASN A 37 25.98 9.12 -15.99
C ASN A 37 25.40 8.83 -17.41
N GLU A 38 25.06 9.76 -18.29
CA GLU A 38 25.99 10.47 -19.16
C GLU A 38 25.33 11.74 -19.75
N LYS A 39 26.19 12.65 -20.16
CA LYS A 39 25.95 14.08 -20.38
C LYS A 39 25.36 14.37 -21.76
N SER A 40 24.63 15.50 -21.78
CA SER A 40 24.58 16.53 -22.84
C SER A 40 24.13 16.16 -24.26
N ALA A 41 22.97 16.71 -24.63
CA ALA A 41 22.77 17.32 -25.94
C ALA A 41 21.83 18.54 -25.77
N PRO A 42 22.03 19.63 -26.56
CA PRO A 42 21.34 20.89 -26.35
C PRO A 42 19.85 20.75 -26.64
N VAL A 43 19.03 21.37 -25.78
CA VAL A 43 17.60 21.54 -26.00
C VAL A 43 17.42 22.42 -27.24
N GLN A 44 17.13 21.80 -28.39
CA GLN A 44 16.57 22.51 -29.53
C GLN A 44 15.06 22.65 -29.29
N ILE A 45 14.66 23.89 -29.04
CA ILE A 45 13.28 24.34 -29.10
C ILE A 45 12.80 24.11 -30.54
N LEU A 46 11.93 23.13 -30.72
CA LEU A 46 11.08 23.04 -31.89
C LEU A 46 9.68 23.44 -31.43
N GLU A 47 9.21 24.54 -32.02
CA GLU A 47 7.85 25.04 -31.90
C GLU A 47 6.80 23.95 -32.17
N PRO A 48 5.60 24.10 -31.57
CA PRO A 48 4.60 23.05 -31.48
C PRO A 48 4.16 22.59 -32.86
N LYS A 49 3.87 21.30 -33.02
CA LYS A 49 3.07 20.83 -34.16
C LYS A 49 1.58 21.07 -33.86
N PRO A 50 0.89 22.06 -34.46
CA PRO A 50 -0.55 21.97 -34.70
C PRO A 50 -0.75 21.02 -35.89
N ASP A 51 -1.67 20.07 -35.97
CA ASP A 51 -2.80 19.70 -35.12
C ASP A 51 -2.92 18.16 -35.18
N LYS A 52 -3.03 17.49 -34.02
CA LYS A 52 -3.93 16.33 -34.01
C LYS A 52 -5.32 16.92 -33.80
N PRO A 53 -6.33 16.50 -34.58
CA PRO A 53 -7.64 17.10 -34.52
C PRO A 53 -8.08 17.17 -33.06
N VAL A 54 -8.53 18.35 -32.62
CA VAL A 54 -9.31 18.48 -31.39
C VAL A 54 -10.65 17.79 -31.68
N ILE A 55 -10.62 16.47 -31.64
CA ILE A 55 -11.80 15.68 -31.47
C ILE A 55 -12.14 15.80 -29.99
N ASN A 56 -13.27 16.41 -29.70
CA ASN A 56 -13.93 16.30 -28.40
C ASN A 56 -14.49 14.87 -28.31
N ASP A 57 -13.63 13.87 -28.14
CA ASP A 57 -14.05 12.48 -28.11
C ASP A 57 -13.61 11.83 -26.79
N ALA A 58 -14.52 11.95 -25.83
CA ALA A 58 -14.45 11.31 -24.51
C ALA A 58 -14.06 9.81 -24.55
N SER A 59 -14.21 9.15 -25.71
CA SER A 59 -13.85 7.75 -25.96
C SER A 59 -12.37 7.42 -25.74
N PHE A 60 -11.43 8.31 -26.08
CA PHE A 60 -10.01 8.01 -25.94
C PHE A 60 -9.52 8.09 -24.48
N ASP A 61 -9.98 9.11 -23.75
CA ASP A 61 -9.65 9.28 -22.33
C ASP A 61 -10.30 8.18 -21.47
N VAL A 62 -11.54 7.78 -21.80
CA VAL A 62 -12.21 6.64 -21.14
C VAL A 62 -11.42 5.34 -21.33
N SER A 63 -10.94 5.05 -22.53
CA SER A 63 -10.16 3.83 -22.80
C SER A 63 -8.86 3.76 -21.99
N ARG A 64 -8.14 4.88 -21.88
CA ARG A 64 -6.92 4.96 -21.07
C ARG A 64 -7.20 4.77 -19.58
N ARG A 65 -8.25 5.40 -19.05
CA ARG A 65 -8.66 5.25 -17.65
C ARG A 65 -9.06 3.82 -17.32
N ASN A 66 -9.80 3.16 -18.22
CA ASN A 66 -10.16 1.74 -18.08
C ASN A 66 -8.92 0.85 -18.02
N GLN A 67 -7.94 1.07 -18.91
CA GLN A 67 -6.69 0.32 -18.89
C GLN A 67 -5.90 0.54 -17.59
N GLN A 68 -5.80 1.78 -17.12
CA GLN A 68 -5.14 2.09 -15.84
C GLN A 68 -5.84 1.41 -14.66
N GLN A 69 -7.16 1.37 -14.67
CA GLN A 69 -7.95 0.67 -13.64
C GLN A 69 -7.72 -0.84 -13.68
N MET A 70 -7.68 -1.45 -14.87
CA MET A 70 -7.37 -2.87 -15.03
C MET A 70 -5.99 -3.21 -14.47
N ILE A 71 -4.97 -2.42 -14.80
CA ILE A 71 -3.61 -2.60 -14.27
C ILE A 71 -3.59 -2.51 -12.74
N LEU A 72 -4.32 -1.55 -12.17
CA LEU A 72 -4.40 -1.41 -10.71
C LEU A 72 -5.10 -2.59 -10.05
N ASN A 73 -6.20 -3.07 -10.64
CA ASN A 73 -6.91 -4.22 -10.11
C ASN A 73 -6.00 -5.45 -10.13
N GLN A 74 -5.31 -5.73 -11.23
CA GLN A 74 -4.34 -6.83 -11.31
C GLN A 74 -3.21 -6.69 -10.29
N ALA A 75 -2.69 -5.48 -10.08
CA ALA A 75 -1.67 -5.23 -9.09
C ALA A 75 -2.17 -5.43 -7.65
N LYS A 76 -3.41 -5.01 -7.36
CA LYS A 76 -4.06 -5.23 -6.05
C LYS A 76 -4.30 -6.72 -5.81
N ASP A 77 -4.84 -7.43 -6.80
CA ASP A 77 -5.04 -8.87 -6.74
C ASP A 77 -3.73 -9.60 -6.45
N TYR A 78 -2.64 -9.20 -7.11
CA TYR A 78 -1.32 -9.75 -6.81
C TYR A 78 -0.91 -9.49 -5.35
N LEU A 79 -1.07 -8.25 -4.89
CA LEU A 79 -0.73 -7.84 -3.53
C LEU A 79 -1.54 -8.60 -2.47
N ASP A 80 -2.85 -8.77 -2.68
CA ASP A 80 -3.70 -9.49 -1.71
C ASP A 80 -3.29 -10.95 -1.55
N ASN A 81 -2.67 -11.55 -2.58
CA ASN A 81 -2.18 -12.93 -2.55
C ASN A 81 -0.72 -13.05 -2.08
N HIS A 82 0.10 -12.00 -2.24
CA HIS A 82 1.56 -12.06 -2.02
C HIS A 82 2.10 -11.02 -1.02
N TYR A 83 1.24 -10.29 -0.31
CA TYR A 83 1.70 -9.28 0.66
C TYR A 83 2.56 -9.88 1.78
N MET A 84 2.38 -11.17 2.07
CA MET A 84 3.12 -11.92 3.08
C MET A 84 4.57 -12.22 2.66
N ASP A 85 4.89 -12.12 1.38
CA ASP A 85 6.24 -12.39 0.88
C ASP A 85 7.16 -11.22 1.26
N PHE A 86 8.27 -11.52 1.94
CA PHE A 86 9.18 -10.48 2.43
C PHE A 86 9.82 -9.65 1.29
N ASP A 87 9.98 -10.24 0.11
CA ASP A 87 10.53 -9.64 -1.11
C ASP A 87 9.47 -9.05 -2.05
N CYS A 88 8.19 -9.02 -1.62
CA CYS A 88 7.11 -8.36 -2.34
C CYS A 88 7.47 -6.89 -2.60
N SER A 89 7.70 -6.57 -3.86
CA SER A 89 8.25 -5.30 -4.32
C SER A 89 7.55 -4.80 -5.58
N LEU A 90 7.62 -3.49 -5.86
CA LEU A 90 7.06 -2.89 -7.07
C LEU A 90 7.52 -3.64 -8.33
N SER A 91 8.79 -4.04 -8.37
CA SER A 91 9.38 -4.79 -9.48
C SER A 91 8.76 -6.19 -9.63
N SER A 92 8.53 -6.91 -8.53
CA SER A 92 7.88 -8.22 -8.57
C SER A 92 6.45 -8.15 -9.13
N VAL A 93 5.68 -7.15 -8.70
CA VAL A 93 4.29 -6.93 -9.16
C VAL A 93 4.26 -6.47 -10.61
N ALA A 94 5.13 -5.53 -10.99
CA ALA A 94 5.20 -5.06 -12.37
C ALA A 94 5.57 -6.20 -13.34
N LYS A 95 6.47 -7.10 -12.90
CA LYS A 95 6.85 -8.29 -13.66
C LYS A 95 5.68 -9.27 -13.81
N SER A 96 4.89 -9.50 -12.75
CA SER A 96 3.76 -10.44 -12.80
C SER A 96 2.62 -9.99 -13.72
N ILE A 97 2.45 -8.67 -13.89
CA ILE A 97 1.41 -8.08 -14.76
C ILE A 97 1.98 -7.54 -16.10
N HIS A 98 3.24 -7.85 -16.41
CA HIS A 98 3.91 -7.51 -17.67
C HIS A 98 3.99 -6.01 -18.02
N ILE A 99 4.28 -5.16 -17.04
CA ILE A 99 4.53 -3.73 -17.26
C ILE A 99 5.84 -3.26 -16.64
N SER A 100 6.27 -2.03 -16.96
CA SER A 100 7.45 -1.46 -16.31
C SER A 100 7.15 -1.01 -14.86
N PRO A 101 8.09 -1.18 -13.92
CA PRO A 101 7.93 -0.71 -12.55
C PRO A 101 7.65 0.80 -12.47
N SER A 102 8.31 1.60 -13.31
CA SER A 102 8.11 3.04 -13.39
C SER A 102 6.67 3.40 -13.79
N TYR A 103 6.08 2.64 -14.72
CA TYR A 103 4.69 2.86 -15.13
C TYR A 103 3.71 2.47 -14.03
N LEU A 104 3.94 1.34 -13.35
CA LEU A 104 3.13 0.93 -12.20
C LEU A 104 3.16 1.98 -11.09
N SER A 105 4.34 2.50 -10.75
CA SER A 105 4.50 3.54 -9.73
C SER A 105 3.72 4.81 -10.08
N LEU A 106 3.82 5.26 -11.34
CA LEU A 106 3.08 6.41 -11.83
C LEU A 106 1.56 6.21 -11.71
N ILE A 107 1.06 5.03 -12.12
CA ILE A 107 -0.38 4.73 -12.03
C ILE A 107 -0.84 4.67 -10.58
N PHE A 108 -0.10 3.98 -9.70
CA PHE A 108 -0.42 3.91 -8.27
C PHE A 108 -0.53 5.30 -7.66
N LYS A 109 0.48 6.15 -7.87
CA LYS A 109 0.47 7.49 -7.32
C LYS A 109 -0.65 8.36 -7.90
N LYS A 110 -0.92 8.24 -9.21
CA LYS A 110 -1.94 9.04 -9.90
C LYS A 110 -3.37 8.67 -9.49
N VAL A 111 -3.67 7.38 -9.38
CA VAL A 111 -5.05 6.90 -9.18
C VAL A 111 -5.35 6.60 -7.72
N VAL A 112 -4.40 5.98 -7.00
CA VAL A 112 -4.57 5.64 -5.57
C VAL A 112 -4.19 6.82 -4.67
N GLY A 113 -3.37 7.76 -5.16
CA GLY A 113 -2.94 8.95 -4.41
C GLY A 113 -1.71 8.72 -3.51
N ILE A 114 -1.36 7.46 -3.23
CA ILE A 114 -0.21 7.06 -2.43
C ILE A 114 0.77 6.22 -3.23
N THR A 115 2.01 6.11 -2.74
CA THR A 115 3.03 5.26 -3.36
C THR A 115 2.70 3.79 -3.17
N PHE A 116 3.24 2.94 -4.04
CA PHE A 116 3.13 1.48 -3.91
C PHE A 116 3.61 0.97 -2.54
N VAL A 117 4.77 1.46 -2.07
CA VAL A 117 5.36 1.05 -0.78
C VAL A 117 4.44 1.40 0.38
N ASN A 118 3.84 2.60 0.36
CA ASN A 118 2.89 3.01 1.39
C ASN A 118 1.62 2.14 1.35
N TYR A 119 1.13 1.82 0.15
CA TYR A 119 -0.02 0.93 -0.01
C TYR A 119 0.25 -0.46 0.56
N LEU A 120 1.38 -1.08 0.20
CA LEU A 120 1.79 -2.39 0.74
C LEU A 120 1.95 -2.33 2.27
N THR A 121 2.55 -1.26 2.80
CA THR A 121 2.69 -1.06 4.24
C THR A 121 1.33 -1.01 4.93
N LEU A 122 0.38 -0.22 4.41
CA LEU A 122 -0.97 -0.14 4.97
C LEU A 122 -1.70 -1.47 4.90
N LEU A 123 -1.56 -2.22 3.80
CA LEU A 123 -2.13 -3.55 3.66
C LEU A 123 -1.59 -4.49 4.75
N ARG A 124 -0.27 -4.56 4.92
CA ARG A 124 0.40 -5.38 5.95
C ARG A 124 -0.01 -4.98 7.36
N ILE A 125 -0.05 -3.69 7.66
CA ILE A 125 -0.47 -3.19 8.98
C ILE A 125 -1.94 -3.52 9.26
N ASN A 126 -2.84 -3.40 8.29
CA ASN A 126 -4.24 -3.78 8.48
C ASN A 126 -4.40 -5.28 8.75
N LYS A 127 -3.66 -6.13 8.02
CA LYS A 127 -3.62 -7.58 8.31
C LYS A 127 -3.02 -7.87 9.68
N ALA A 128 -1.98 -7.15 10.09
CA ALA A 128 -1.39 -7.30 11.42
C ALA A 128 -2.37 -6.91 12.53
N LYS A 129 -3.13 -5.82 12.36
CA LYS A 129 -4.18 -5.42 13.31
C LYS A 129 -5.21 -6.52 13.48
N GLN A 130 -5.69 -7.11 12.38
CA GLN A 130 -6.64 -8.23 12.41
C GLN A 130 -6.07 -9.42 13.17
N LEU A 131 -4.82 -9.82 12.90
CA LEU A 131 -4.18 -10.93 13.60
C LEU A 131 -3.99 -10.64 15.10
N LEU A 132 -3.56 -9.43 15.45
CA LEU A 132 -3.34 -9.04 16.85
C LEU A 132 -4.64 -9.00 17.67
N SER A 133 -5.78 -8.67 17.04
CA SER A 133 -7.08 -8.58 17.71
C SER A 133 -7.90 -9.86 17.68
N SER A 134 -7.56 -10.84 16.83
CA SER A 134 -8.35 -12.07 16.65
C SER A 134 -7.60 -13.35 17.01
N THR A 135 -6.31 -13.27 17.32
CA THR A 135 -5.46 -14.44 17.61
C THR A 135 -4.49 -14.17 18.76
N ASP A 136 -4.08 -15.26 19.41
CA ASP A 136 -3.06 -15.25 20.47
C ASP A 136 -1.62 -15.38 19.95
N LEU A 137 -1.41 -15.32 18.64
CA LEU A 137 -0.08 -15.44 18.00
C LEU A 137 0.92 -14.49 18.64
N MET A 138 2.15 -14.91 18.87
CA MET A 138 3.17 -14.02 19.40
C MET A 138 3.43 -12.89 18.40
N VAL A 139 3.76 -11.70 18.91
CA VAL A 139 3.91 -10.51 18.04
C VAL A 139 4.97 -10.72 16.95
N TYR A 140 6.03 -11.49 17.25
CA TYR A 140 7.02 -11.85 16.24
C TYR A 140 6.45 -12.75 15.14
N GLU A 141 5.57 -13.71 15.47
CA GLU A 141 4.88 -14.57 14.50
C GLU A 141 3.95 -13.74 13.61
N VAL A 142 3.24 -12.77 14.20
CA VAL A 142 2.42 -11.82 13.43
C VAL A 142 3.29 -11.03 12.46
N SER A 143 4.46 -10.56 12.88
CA SER A 143 5.35 -9.78 12.02
C SER A 143 5.80 -10.58 10.79
N THR A 144 6.19 -11.84 10.99
CA THR A 144 6.57 -12.75 9.90
C THR A 144 5.36 -13.08 9.02
N SER A 145 4.19 -13.32 9.62
CA SER A 145 2.96 -13.65 8.90
C SER A 145 2.44 -12.51 8.01
N VAL A 146 2.86 -11.27 8.23
CA VAL A 146 2.48 -10.14 7.36
C VAL A 146 3.63 -9.67 6.47
N GLY A 147 4.71 -10.45 6.37
CA GLY A 147 5.81 -10.20 5.43
C GLY A 147 6.88 -9.23 5.91
N TYR A 148 7.09 -9.09 7.22
CA TYR A 148 8.27 -8.44 7.77
C TYR A 148 9.27 -9.49 8.28
N GLU A 149 10.50 -9.42 7.79
CA GLU A 149 11.62 -10.24 8.28
C GLU A 149 12.14 -9.73 9.62
N ASN A 150 12.18 -8.40 9.79
CA ASN A 150 12.71 -7.76 11.00
C ASN A 150 11.58 -7.29 11.92
N TYR A 151 11.47 -7.93 13.08
CA TYR A 151 10.50 -7.59 14.13
C TYR A 151 10.58 -6.14 14.64
N SER A 152 11.81 -5.63 14.85
CA SER A 152 12.03 -4.27 15.37
C SER A 152 11.56 -3.22 14.38
N TYR A 153 11.80 -3.46 13.09
CA TYR A 153 11.29 -2.61 12.02
C TYR A 153 9.76 -2.66 11.96
N PHE A 154 9.16 -3.87 11.97
CA PHE A 154 7.71 -4.04 12.03
C PHE A 154 7.09 -3.26 13.19
N SER A 155 7.64 -3.40 14.40
CA SER A 155 7.12 -2.73 15.61
C SER A 155 7.15 -1.21 15.46
N THR A 156 8.20 -0.67 14.83
CA THR A 156 8.35 0.77 14.56
C THR A 156 7.30 1.25 13.56
N VAL A 157 7.15 0.53 12.44
CA VAL A 157 6.18 0.85 11.39
C VAL A 157 4.75 0.74 11.92
N PHE A 158 4.44 -0.31 12.67
CA PHE A 158 3.13 -0.52 13.29
C PHE A 158 2.78 0.59 14.27
N LYS A 159 3.71 0.95 15.17
CA LYS A 159 3.50 2.05 16.12
C LYS A 159 3.29 3.38 15.42
N LYS A 160 4.07 3.67 14.39
CA LYS A 160 3.91 4.88 13.59
C LYS A 160 2.55 4.92 12.87
N ALA A 161 2.08 3.78 12.35
CA ALA A 161 0.82 3.70 11.62
C ALA A 161 -0.42 3.72 12.52
N THR A 162 -0.32 3.23 13.77
CA THR A 162 -1.48 3.04 14.65
C THR A 162 -1.46 3.91 15.91
N GLY A 163 -0.33 4.53 16.22
CA GLY A 163 -0.09 5.24 17.49
C GLY A 163 0.29 4.33 18.66
N LEU A 164 0.15 3.00 18.53
CA LEU A 164 0.34 2.02 19.60
C LEU A 164 1.37 0.97 19.19
N SER A 165 2.20 0.50 20.13
CA SER A 165 3.01 -0.70 19.86
C SER A 165 2.09 -1.91 19.61
N PRO A 166 2.55 -2.94 18.87
CA PRO A 166 1.75 -4.14 18.63
C PRO A 166 1.22 -4.80 19.92
N ARG A 167 2.02 -4.78 20.99
CA ARG A 167 1.64 -5.31 22.30
C ARG A 167 0.54 -4.49 22.96
N GLU A 168 0.69 -3.16 22.97
CA GLU A 168 -0.34 -2.24 23.49
C GLU A 168 -1.63 -2.36 22.68
N TYR A 169 -1.51 -2.49 21.36
CA TYR A 169 -2.65 -2.70 20.47
C TYR A 169 -3.43 -3.95 20.87
N ARG A 170 -2.76 -5.10 21.07
CA ARG A 170 -3.42 -6.32 21.55
C ARG A 170 -4.16 -6.12 22.87
N LEU A 171 -3.48 -5.56 23.88
CA LEU A 171 -4.07 -5.37 25.21
C LEU A 171 -5.37 -4.57 25.13
N ASN A 172 -5.40 -3.49 24.33
CA ASN A 172 -6.58 -2.64 24.19
C ASN A 172 -7.81 -3.33 23.56
N TYR A 173 -7.63 -4.44 22.83
CA TYR A 173 -8.75 -5.17 22.23
C TYR A 173 -9.26 -6.31 23.11
N HIS A 174 -8.38 -7.02 23.82
CA HIS A 174 -8.83 -8.08 24.74
C HIS A 174 -9.51 -7.53 26.01
N HIS A 175 -9.27 -6.27 26.38
CA HIS A 175 -9.95 -5.64 27.54
C HIS A 175 -11.37 -5.14 27.23
N LYS A 176 -11.89 -5.36 26.01
CA LYS A 176 -13.28 -5.00 25.64
C LYS A 176 -14.27 -6.18 25.68
N GLU A 177 -13.82 -7.40 25.94
CA GLU A 177 -14.68 -8.61 26.01
C GLU A 177 -14.68 -9.30 27.38
N GLU A 178 -14.42 -8.55 28.46
CA GLU A 178 -14.79 -8.98 29.81
C GLU A 178 -16.10 -8.27 30.19
N PRO A 179 -17.26 -8.95 30.20
CA PRO A 179 -18.40 -8.45 30.97
C PRO A 179 -17.98 -8.50 32.44
N CYS A 180 -17.60 -7.34 32.98
CA CYS A 180 -17.69 -7.14 34.41
C CYS A 180 -19.16 -7.36 34.80
N ASP A 181 -19.36 -8.22 35.80
CA ASP A 181 -20.62 -8.63 36.42
C ASP A 181 -21.49 -9.60 35.63
N LEU A 182 -21.31 -10.89 35.91
CA LEU A 182 -22.46 -11.70 36.35
C LEU A 182 -21.99 -12.86 37.25
N TYR A 183 -21.48 -12.50 38.43
CA TYR A 183 -21.73 -13.28 39.64
C TYR A 183 -22.83 -12.56 40.41
N LEU A 184 -24.08 -12.98 40.20
CA LEU A 184 -25.15 -12.97 41.19
C LEU A 184 -26.13 -14.09 40.84
#